data_AF-A0AA35XF81-F1
#
_entry.id   AF-A0AA35XF81-F1
#
_cell.length_a   1.000
_cell.length_b   1.000
_cell.length_c   1.000
_cell.angle_alpha   90.00
_cell.angle_beta   90.00
_cell.angle_gamma   90.00
#
_symmetry.space_group_name_H-M   'P 1'
#
loop_
_entity.id
_entity.type
_entity.pdbx_description
1 polymer ?
#
loop_
_entity_poly.entity_id
_entity_poly.type
_entity_poly.pdbx_seq_one_letter_code
_entity_poly.pdbx_strand_id
1 'polypeptide(L)'
;AAASTSITEGGASGSVCVVLTGTTGSPTELANALAVSVASVLNGEAGAGDFSLGASVTIPAGTMLPTDGSHCVAVSGTEDTLLEGDEAFGARISGTDQSAVVSVGASDTATVTITENDAGEVEVAAASVGITEDGAAGSVCVVLTGTTGSPTELANALAVSVVSVLNAEAGAGDFSLGPSVTIPAGTTLPTDGSHCVAVSGTEDTFLEGD
;
A
#
# COMPACT_ATOMS: atom_id res chain seq x y z
N ALA A 1 -16.21 15.69 6.45
CA ALA A 1 -15.07 14.81 6.09
C ALA A 1 -15.29 14.34 4.66
N ALA A 2 -14.22 14.17 3.87
CA ALA A 2 -14.33 13.48 2.59
C ALA A 2 -14.81 12.04 2.84
N ALA A 3 -15.58 11.48 1.91
CA ALA A 3 -16.00 10.09 2.02
C ALA A 3 -14.77 9.17 1.86
N SER A 4 -14.74 8.06 2.59
CA SER A 4 -13.68 7.06 2.49
C SER A 4 -14.24 5.66 2.60
N THR A 5 -13.61 4.71 1.90
CA THR A 5 -13.88 3.28 2.02
C THR A 5 -12.57 2.50 1.92
N SER A 6 -12.55 1.28 2.45
CA SER A 6 -11.40 0.39 2.41
C SER A 6 -11.83 -0.96 1.84
N ILE A 7 -11.01 -1.52 0.98
CA ILE A 7 -11.15 -2.86 0.39
C ILE A 7 -9.84 -3.62 0.59
N THR A 8 -9.88 -4.93 0.46
CA THR A 8 -8.68 -5.78 0.50
C THR A 8 -8.54 -6.43 -0.88
N GLU A 9 -7.30 -6.66 -1.30
CA GLU A 9 -6.99 -7.46 -2.49
C GLU A 9 -7.65 -8.84 -2.44
N GLY A 10 -8.24 -9.25 -3.57
CA GLY A 10 -9.05 -10.47 -3.68
C GLY A 10 -10.27 -10.57 -2.74
N GLY A 11 -10.51 -9.54 -1.94
CA GLY A 11 -11.48 -9.52 -0.87
C GLY A 11 -12.90 -9.20 -1.34
N ALA A 12 -13.78 -8.96 -0.37
CA ALA A 12 -15.13 -8.52 -0.65
C ALA A 12 -15.12 -7.12 -1.29
N SER A 13 -15.96 -6.92 -2.31
CA SER A 13 -16.13 -5.61 -2.93
C SER A 13 -16.71 -4.59 -1.93
N GLY A 14 -16.15 -3.39 -1.93
CA GLY A 14 -16.70 -2.20 -1.28
C GLY A 14 -17.68 -1.45 -2.19
N SER A 15 -18.01 -0.22 -1.80
CA SER A 15 -18.92 0.63 -2.57
C SER A 15 -18.53 2.10 -2.48
N VAL A 16 -18.58 2.79 -3.62
CA VAL A 16 -18.48 4.25 -3.70
C VAL A 16 -19.86 4.79 -4.06
N CYS A 17 -20.40 5.66 -3.22
CA CYS A 17 -21.78 6.11 -3.34
C CYS A 17 -21.87 7.61 -3.66
N VAL A 18 -22.82 7.96 -4.52
CA VAL A 18 -23.22 9.34 -4.80
C VAL A 18 -24.59 9.60 -4.18
N VAL A 19 -24.83 10.85 -3.79
CA VAL A 19 -26.11 11.30 -3.26
C VAL A 19 -26.59 12.46 -4.11
N LEU A 20 -27.77 12.31 -4.71
CA LEU A 20 -28.44 13.41 -5.38
C LEU A 20 -29.21 14.21 -4.33
N THR A 21 -28.93 15.50 -4.22
CA THR A 21 -29.63 16.40 -3.31
C THR A 21 -30.51 17.36 -4.10
N GLY A 22 -31.75 17.55 -3.64
CA GLY A 22 -32.66 18.54 -4.22
C GLY A 22 -32.45 19.92 -3.62
N THR A 23 -32.87 20.97 -4.32
CA THR A 23 -32.96 22.32 -3.74
C THR A 23 -34.05 22.37 -2.67
N THR A 24 -33.75 22.98 -1.53
CA THR A 24 -34.71 23.16 -0.43
C THR A 24 -35.95 23.93 -0.89
N GLY A 25 -37.16 23.40 -0.66
CA GLY A 25 -38.41 24.15 -0.77
C GLY A 25 -39.59 23.43 -1.41
N SER A 26 -39.37 22.37 -2.19
CA SER A 26 -40.43 21.46 -2.67
C SER A 26 -39.83 20.13 -3.12
N PRO A 27 -40.49 18.99 -2.84
CA PRO A 27 -40.06 17.70 -3.37
C PRO A 27 -40.02 17.79 -4.90
N THR A 28 -38.89 17.38 -5.48
CA THR A 28 -38.67 17.44 -6.93
C THR A 28 -38.62 16.01 -7.45
N GLU A 29 -39.40 15.72 -8.50
CA GLU A 29 -39.36 14.45 -9.20
C GLU A 29 -38.37 14.53 -10.36
N LEU A 30 -37.54 13.50 -10.50
CA LEU A 30 -36.63 13.39 -11.62
C LEU A 30 -37.41 12.95 -12.87
N ALA A 31 -37.57 13.86 -13.85
CA ALA A 31 -38.38 13.56 -15.04
C ALA A 31 -37.76 12.47 -15.95
N ASN A 32 -36.44 12.42 -16.03
CA ASN A 32 -35.67 11.46 -16.83
C ASN A 32 -34.61 10.79 -15.94
N ALA A 33 -34.26 9.53 -16.22
CA ALA A 33 -33.17 8.89 -15.49
C ALA A 33 -31.87 9.71 -15.58
N LEU A 34 -31.11 9.78 -14.48
CA LEU A 34 -29.86 10.51 -14.38
C LEU A 34 -28.71 9.51 -14.30
N ALA A 35 -27.79 9.59 -15.26
CA ALA A 35 -26.50 8.91 -15.16
C ALA A 35 -25.48 9.84 -14.49
N VAL A 36 -24.80 9.32 -13.47
CA VAL A 36 -23.66 9.97 -12.83
C VAL A 36 -22.43 9.11 -13.07
N SER A 37 -21.44 9.66 -13.77
CA SER A 37 -20.20 8.97 -14.08
C SER A 37 -19.21 9.11 -12.93
N VAL A 38 -18.50 8.03 -12.65
CA VAL A 38 -17.44 7.93 -11.64
C VAL A 38 -16.15 7.52 -12.35
N ALA A 39 -15.03 8.14 -11.99
CA ALA A 39 -13.71 7.81 -12.49
C ALA A 39 -12.70 7.74 -11.34
N SER A 40 -11.67 6.93 -11.51
CA SER A 40 -10.53 6.94 -10.60
C SER A 40 -9.63 8.15 -10.82
N VAL A 41 -8.93 8.54 -9.77
CA VAL A 41 -7.91 9.57 -9.70
C VAL A 41 -6.74 8.93 -9.00
N LEU A 42 -5.72 8.56 -9.77
CA LEU A 42 -4.53 7.93 -9.22
C LEU A 42 -3.68 9.01 -8.51
N ASN A 43 -3.20 8.68 -7.32
CA ASN A 43 -2.31 9.53 -6.52
C ASN A 43 -0.83 9.10 -6.63
N GLY A 44 -0.54 8.00 -7.34
CA GLY A 44 0.80 7.44 -7.53
C GLY A 44 1.16 6.30 -6.58
N GLU A 45 0.23 5.89 -5.70
CA GLU A 45 0.32 4.65 -4.91
C GLU A 45 -0.34 3.54 -5.74
N ALA A 46 -1.68 3.50 -5.77
CA ALA A 46 -2.39 2.53 -6.60
C ALA A 46 -2.31 2.87 -8.11
N GLY A 47 -1.88 1.89 -8.88
CA GLY A 47 -2.07 1.74 -10.31
C GLY A 47 -3.49 1.34 -10.72
N ALA A 48 -3.73 1.32 -12.03
CA ALA A 48 -5.04 0.96 -12.59
C ALA A 48 -5.30 -0.55 -12.64
N GLY A 49 -4.28 -1.37 -12.36
CA GLY A 49 -4.38 -2.82 -12.30
C GLY A 49 -4.95 -3.31 -10.97
N ASP A 50 -4.74 -2.54 -9.91
CA ASP A 50 -4.86 -2.99 -8.51
C ASP A 50 -6.30 -2.90 -8.01
N PHE A 51 -7.19 -2.32 -8.81
CA PHE A 51 -8.61 -2.26 -8.51
C PHE A 51 -9.50 -2.30 -9.75
N SER A 52 -10.77 -2.60 -9.50
CA SER A 52 -11.88 -2.35 -10.42
C SER A 52 -12.86 -1.38 -9.79
N LEU A 53 -13.29 -0.37 -10.57
CA LEU A 53 -14.26 0.64 -10.14
C LEU A 53 -15.40 0.74 -11.17
N GLY A 54 -16.64 0.64 -10.70
CA GLY A 54 -17.80 0.86 -11.57
C GLY A 54 -17.84 2.29 -12.15
N ALA A 55 -18.10 2.40 -13.45
CA ALA A 55 -17.94 3.66 -14.19
C ALA A 55 -19.11 4.65 -14.06
N SER A 56 -20.29 4.17 -13.64
CA SER A 56 -21.47 5.03 -13.51
C SER A 56 -22.54 4.41 -12.62
N VAL A 57 -23.35 5.26 -12.02
CA VAL A 57 -24.61 4.87 -11.40
C VAL A 57 -25.78 5.57 -12.06
N THR A 58 -26.93 4.90 -12.08
CA THR A 58 -28.17 5.41 -12.68
C THR A 58 -29.21 5.64 -11.60
N ILE A 59 -29.69 6.88 -11.49
CA ILE A 59 -30.83 7.25 -10.65
C ILE A 59 -32.09 7.22 -11.53
N PRO A 60 -33.09 6.36 -11.24
CA PRO A 60 -34.26 6.21 -12.11
C PRO A 60 -35.11 7.47 -12.25
N ALA A 61 -35.80 7.61 -13.40
CA ALA A 61 -36.89 8.57 -13.52
C ALA A 61 -37.99 8.29 -12.48
N GLY A 62 -38.67 9.33 -12.01
CA GLY A 62 -39.68 9.24 -10.97
C GLY A 62 -39.13 9.25 -9.54
N THR A 63 -37.80 9.25 -9.38
CA THR A 63 -37.15 9.45 -8.08
C THR A 63 -37.55 10.79 -7.47
N MET A 64 -37.92 10.78 -6.17
CA MET A 64 -38.30 11.97 -5.41
C MET A 64 -37.14 12.46 -4.55
N LEU A 65 -36.71 13.71 -4.77
CA LEU A 65 -35.68 14.38 -3.99
C LEU A 65 -36.26 15.16 -2.80
N PRO A 66 -35.58 15.22 -1.64
CA PRO A 66 -34.23 14.71 -1.36
C PRO A 66 -34.19 13.29 -0.74
N THR A 67 -35.27 12.51 -0.81
CA THR A 67 -35.43 11.24 -0.07
C THR A 67 -34.77 10.01 -0.72
N ASP A 68 -34.09 10.20 -1.84
CA ASP A 68 -33.60 9.15 -2.74
C ASP A 68 -32.37 8.36 -2.22
N GLY A 69 -31.81 8.76 -1.08
CA GLY A 69 -30.72 8.03 -0.44
C GLY A 69 -29.41 8.06 -1.24
N SER A 70 -28.68 6.94 -1.21
CA SER A 70 -27.36 6.79 -1.83
C SER A 70 -27.42 5.80 -2.99
N HIS A 71 -26.70 6.11 -4.05
CA HIS A 71 -26.57 5.28 -5.25
C HIS A 71 -25.12 4.91 -5.45
N CYS A 72 -24.80 3.62 -5.50
CA CYS A 72 -23.41 3.17 -5.39
C CYS A 72 -22.93 2.43 -6.64
N VAL A 73 -21.65 2.60 -6.92
CA VAL A 73 -20.88 1.71 -7.79
C VAL A 73 -20.06 0.75 -6.92
N ALA A 74 -19.85 -0.47 -7.40
CA ALA A 74 -18.95 -1.42 -6.75
C ALA A 74 -17.50 -0.99 -6.95
N VAL A 75 -16.67 -1.29 -5.95
CA VAL A 75 -15.21 -1.19 -6.04
C VAL A 75 -14.59 -2.44 -5.43
N SER A 76 -13.56 -3.00 -6.05
CA SER A 76 -12.87 -4.21 -5.55
C SER A 76 -11.38 -4.09 -5.76
N GLY A 77 -10.59 -4.60 -4.82
CA GLY A 77 -9.16 -4.81 -5.03
C GLY A 77 -8.96 -5.97 -5.99
N THR A 78 -7.96 -5.86 -6.84
CA THR A 78 -7.47 -6.98 -7.66
C THR A 78 -6.61 -7.86 -6.78
N GLU A 79 -6.68 -9.18 -6.97
CA GLU A 79 -5.76 -10.11 -6.31
C GLU A 79 -4.57 -10.34 -7.22
N ASP A 80 -3.37 -10.19 -6.70
CA ASP A 80 -2.19 -10.74 -7.34
C ASP A 80 -1.21 -11.40 -6.35
N THR A 81 0.09 -11.22 -6.53
CA THR A 81 1.14 -11.83 -5.71
C THR A 81 2.28 -10.84 -5.43
N LEU A 82 2.05 -9.53 -5.62
CA LEU A 82 3.03 -8.49 -5.40
C LEU A 82 2.91 -7.97 -3.97
N LEU A 83 4.04 -7.83 -3.27
CA LEU A 83 4.09 -7.09 -2.02
C LEU A 83 4.28 -5.61 -2.32
N GLU A 84 3.17 -4.87 -2.37
CA GLU A 84 3.10 -3.45 -2.68
C GLU A 84 2.93 -2.62 -1.40
N GLY A 85 2.26 -3.21 -0.41
CA GLY A 85 1.83 -2.54 0.82
C GLY A 85 0.49 -1.85 0.62
N ASP A 86 -0.03 -1.21 1.67
CA ASP A 86 -1.33 -0.52 1.55
C ASP A 86 -1.24 0.68 0.60
N GLU A 87 -2.20 0.77 -0.33
CA GLU A 87 -2.26 1.83 -1.33
C GLU A 87 -3.60 2.56 -1.31
N ALA A 88 -3.69 3.69 -2.02
CA ALA A 88 -4.94 4.43 -2.13
C ALA A 88 -5.15 5.05 -3.51
N PHE A 89 -6.40 5.34 -3.84
CA PHE A 89 -6.77 6.19 -4.98
C PHE A 89 -8.01 7.03 -4.66
N GLY A 90 -8.28 8.04 -5.48
CA GLY A 90 -9.51 8.83 -5.41
C GLY A 90 -10.59 8.28 -6.35
N ALA A 91 -11.81 8.06 -5.87
CA ALA A 91 -12.98 7.83 -6.72
C ALA A 91 -13.78 9.13 -6.83
N ARG A 92 -13.87 9.69 -8.03
CA ARG A 92 -14.39 11.03 -8.31
C ARG A 92 -15.62 10.97 -9.20
N ILE A 93 -16.59 11.84 -8.95
CA ILE A 93 -17.65 12.16 -9.91
C ILE A 93 -17.00 12.85 -11.13
N SER A 94 -17.04 12.19 -12.28
CA SER A 94 -16.43 12.69 -13.52
C SER A 94 -17.42 13.45 -14.41
N GLY A 95 -18.73 13.26 -14.19
CA GLY A 95 -19.76 14.01 -14.90
C GLY A 95 -21.17 13.47 -14.70
N THR A 96 -22.11 14.07 -15.42
CA THR A 96 -23.51 13.63 -15.49
C THR A 96 -24.08 13.93 -16.88
N ASP A 97 -25.04 13.12 -17.32
CA ASP A 97 -25.76 13.29 -18.59
C ASP A 97 -26.78 14.45 -18.57
N GLN A 98 -27.10 15.02 -17.41
CA GLN A 98 -28.02 16.15 -17.27
C GLN A 98 -27.34 17.40 -16.67
N SER A 99 -26.12 17.71 -17.09
CA SER A 99 -25.28 18.82 -16.58
C SER A 99 -25.90 20.22 -16.69
N ALA A 100 -26.95 20.41 -17.51
CA ALA A 100 -27.68 21.67 -17.61
C ALA A 100 -28.56 21.97 -16.37
N VAL A 101 -28.91 20.94 -15.60
CA VAL A 101 -29.84 21.04 -14.45
C VAL A 101 -29.31 20.38 -13.18
N VAL A 102 -28.32 19.50 -13.30
CA VAL A 102 -27.61 18.88 -12.17
C VAL A 102 -26.17 19.40 -12.13
N SER A 103 -25.76 19.86 -10.95
CA SER A 103 -24.38 20.30 -10.69
C SER A 103 -23.68 19.32 -9.75
N VAL A 104 -22.37 19.14 -9.96
CA VAL A 104 -21.53 18.37 -9.04
C VAL A 104 -21.20 19.24 -7.84
N GLY A 105 -21.45 18.72 -6.64
CA GLY A 105 -21.17 19.42 -5.39
C GLY A 105 -19.67 19.52 -5.08
N ALA A 106 -19.31 20.29 -4.06
CA ALA A 106 -17.91 20.49 -3.68
C ALA A 106 -17.21 19.22 -3.14
N SER A 107 -17.98 18.26 -2.64
CA SER A 107 -17.48 16.95 -2.21
C SER A 107 -17.72 15.94 -3.32
N ASP A 108 -16.84 15.92 -4.32
CA ASP A 108 -16.97 15.09 -5.51
C ASP A 108 -16.04 13.87 -5.54
N THR A 109 -15.13 13.78 -4.58
CA THR A 109 -14.09 12.75 -4.51
C THR A 109 -14.13 12.03 -3.17
N ALA A 110 -14.07 10.70 -3.23
CA ALA A 110 -13.90 9.80 -2.08
C ALA A 110 -12.53 9.12 -2.14
N THR A 111 -11.89 8.88 -1.01
CA THR A 111 -10.65 8.08 -0.97
C THR A 111 -11.01 6.59 -0.82
N VAL A 112 -10.38 5.74 -1.63
CA VAL A 112 -10.44 4.29 -1.50
C VAL A 112 -9.05 3.82 -1.08
N THR A 113 -8.96 3.09 0.03
CA THR A 113 -7.74 2.39 0.45
C THR A 113 -7.83 0.92 0.05
N ILE A 114 -6.78 0.39 -0.54
CA ILE A 114 -6.60 -1.03 -0.85
C ILE A 114 -5.62 -1.57 0.19
N THR A 115 -6.08 -2.52 0.99
CA THR A 115 -5.24 -3.23 1.95
C THR A 115 -4.59 -4.41 1.28
N GLU A 116 -3.27 -4.43 1.37
CA GLU A 116 -2.42 -5.53 0.93
C GLU A 116 -2.76 -6.81 1.70
N ASN A 117 -2.91 -7.92 0.97
CA ASN A 117 -3.18 -9.22 1.59
C ASN A 117 -1.97 -10.17 1.53
N ASP A 118 -0.93 -9.79 0.80
CA ASP A 118 0.37 -10.42 0.84
C ASP A 118 1.19 -9.97 2.07
N ALA A 119 2.09 -10.84 2.52
CA ALA A 119 2.93 -10.54 3.67
C ALA A 119 4.33 -11.14 3.51
N GLY A 120 5.33 -10.33 3.87
CA GLY A 120 6.72 -10.73 3.99
C GLY A 120 7.31 -10.44 5.37
N GLU A 121 8.29 -11.23 5.78
CA GLU A 121 9.01 -11.12 7.05
C GLU A 121 10.52 -11.09 6.80
N VAL A 122 11.22 -10.13 7.43
CA VAL A 122 12.67 -10.00 7.37
C VAL A 122 13.30 -10.57 8.64
N GLU A 123 14.21 -11.52 8.48
CA GLU A 123 14.90 -12.19 9.58
C GLU A 123 16.43 -12.14 9.41
N VAL A 124 17.18 -12.23 10.50
CA VAL A 124 18.64 -12.39 10.44
C VAL A 124 18.98 -13.83 10.07
N ALA A 125 19.78 -14.02 9.01
CA ALA A 125 20.08 -15.33 8.44
C ALA A 125 20.98 -16.21 9.33
N ALA A 126 21.87 -15.59 10.11
CA ALA A 126 22.84 -16.27 10.96
C ALA A 126 22.83 -15.71 12.38
N ALA A 127 22.82 -16.59 13.38
CA ALA A 127 22.74 -16.20 14.78
C ALA A 127 24.03 -15.56 15.34
N SER A 128 25.18 -15.80 14.71
CA SER A 128 26.45 -15.19 15.10
C SER A 128 27.44 -15.08 13.93
N VAL A 129 28.28 -14.05 13.98
CA VAL A 129 29.36 -13.79 13.04
C VAL A 129 30.60 -13.47 13.87
N GLY A 130 31.67 -14.27 13.69
CA GLY A 130 32.97 -13.98 14.29
C GLY A 130 33.83 -13.17 13.32
N ILE A 131 34.45 -12.11 13.84
CA ILE A 131 35.46 -11.31 13.14
C ILE A 131 36.68 -11.16 14.04
N THR A 132 37.83 -10.86 13.45
CA THR A 132 39.04 -10.49 14.18
C THR A 132 39.45 -9.09 13.77
N GLU A 133 40.15 -8.39 14.67
CA GLU A 133 40.82 -7.12 14.35
C GLU A 133 41.80 -7.30 13.19
N ASP A 134 41.82 -6.30 12.29
CA ASP A 134 42.53 -6.31 10.99
C ASP A 134 42.34 -7.60 10.16
N GLY A 135 41.29 -8.35 10.47
CA GLY A 135 40.95 -9.61 9.83
C GLY A 135 40.19 -9.44 8.53
N ALA A 136 39.84 -10.57 7.93
CA ALA A 136 38.86 -10.56 6.86
C ALA A 136 37.49 -10.12 7.40
N ALA A 137 36.79 -9.29 6.62
CA ALA A 137 35.43 -8.89 6.96
C ALA A 137 34.50 -10.11 7.04
N GLY A 138 33.66 -10.13 8.08
CA GLY A 138 32.50 -11.00 8.18
C GLY A 138 31.31 -10.44 7.41
N SER A 139 30.19 -11.16 7.46
CA SER A 139 28.93 -10.75 6.81
C SER A 139 27.75 -10.94 7.75
N VAL A 140 27.02 -9.86 8.02
CA VAL A 140 25.71 -9.91 8.69
C VAL A 140 24.67 -9.90 7.60
N CYS A 141 23.86 -10.96 7.53
CA CYS A 141 22.89 -11.12 6.46
C CYS A 141 21.47 -11.20 6.99
N VAL A 142 20.53 -10.72 6.19
CA VAL A 142 19.10 -10.86 6.40
C VAL A 142 18.50 -11.69 5.26
N VAL A 143 17.35 -12.31 5.52
CA VAL A 143 16.52 -12.98 4.53
C VAL A 143 15.13 -12.36 4.57
N LEU A 144 14.52 -12.18 3.41
CA LEU A 144 13.09 -11.91 3.31
C LEU A 144 12.40 -13.25 3.05
N THR A 145 11.33 -13.51 3.78
CA THR A 145 10.47 -14.70 3.61
C THR A 145 9.04 -14.26 3.36
N GLY A 146 8.29 -15.01 2.55
CA GLY A 146 6.86 -14.76 2.33
C GLY A 146 5.99 -15.66 3.20
N THR A 147 4.78 -15.24 3.53
CA THR A 147 3.81 -16.12 4.21
C THR A 147 3.28 -17.20 3.26
N THR A 148 2.93 -18.37 3.80
CA THR A 148 2.53 -19.52 2.99
C THR A 148 1.16 -19.31 2.33
N GLY A 149 1.11 -19.16 1.00
CA GLY A 149 -0.15 -19.09 0.25
C GLY A 149 0.02 -18.88 -1.26
N SER A 150 0.94 -18.00 -1.64
CA SER A 150 1.36 -17.71 -3.02
C SER A 150 2.82 -17.24 -3.02
N PRO A 151 3.59 -17.42 -4.11
CA PRO A 151 4.92 -16.83 -4.21
C PRO A 151 4.80 -15.31 -4.28
N THR A 152 5.17 -14.62 -3.21
CA THR A 152 5.12 -13.15 -3.16
C THR A 152 6.35 -12.56 -3.86
N GLU A 153 6.16 -11.57 -4.73
CA GLU A 153 7.22 -10.81 -5.39
C GLU A 153 7.26 -9.39 -4.83
N LEU A 154 8.44 -8.92 -4.44
CA LEU A 154 8.57 -7.57 -3.90
C LEU A 154 8.44 -6.51 -5.02
N ALA A 155 7.38 -5.69 -5.01
CA ALA A 155 7.15 -4.71 -6.08
C ALA A 155 8.17 -3.55 -6.06
N ASN A 156 8.55 -3.12 -4.85
CA ASN A 156 9.46 -2.01 -4.62
C ASN A 156 10.68 -2.45 -3.82
N ALA A 157 11.88 -1.96 -4.17
CA ALA A 157 13.10 -2.35 -3.45
C ALA A 157 12.99 -2.02 -1.95
N LEU A 158 13.31 -3.01 -1.10
CA LEU A 158 13.21 -2.90 0.35
C LEU A 158 14.59 -2.59 0.94
N ALA A 159 14.71 -1.45 1.62
CA ALA A 159 15.90 -1.10 2.37
C ALA A 159 15.78 -1.58 3.83
N VAL A 160 16.65 -2.49 4.24
CA VAL A 160 16.73 -3.02 5.59
C VAL A 160 17.92 -2.37 6.30
N SER A 161 17.65 -1.58 7.34
CA SER A 161 18.69 -0.96 8.16
C SER A 161 19.30 -2.00 9.11
N VAL A 162 20.63 -2.07 9.16
CA VAL A 162 21.35 -2.95 10.08
C VAL A 162 22.13 -2.07 11.04
N VAL A 163 21.80 -2.18 12.33
CA VAL A 163 22.42 -1.39 13.39
C VAL A 163 23.08 -2.32 14.39
N SER A 164 24.25 -1.93 14.88
CA SER A 164 24.90 -2.62 15.97
C SER A 164 24.25 -2.26 17.30
N VAL A 165 24.06 -3.27 18.14
CA VAL A 165 23.73 -3.09 19.55
C VAL A 165 24.92 -3.57 20.35
N LEU A 166 25.56 -2.65 21.08
CA LEU A 166 26.78 -2.95 21.84
C LEU A 166 26.45 -3.73 23.11
N ASN A 167 27.34 -4.65 23.46
CA ASN A 167 27.41 -5.27 24.78
C ASN A 167 28.53 -4.61 25.61
N ALA A 168 28.88 -5.18 26.76
CA ALA A 168 29.89 -4.59 27.64
C ALA A 168 31.32 -4.84 27.14
N GLU A 169 31.48 -5.70 26.15
CA GLU A 169 32.74 -6.26 25.67
C GLU A 169 33.22 -5.58 24.39
N ALA A 170 32.33 -5.19 23.47
CA ALA A 170 32.70 -4.49 22.24
C ALA A 170 32.19 -3.03 22.25
N GLY A 171 33.11 -2.07 22.17
CA GLY A 171 32.87 -0.66 21.92
C GLY A 171 32.50 -0.36 20.47
N ALA A 172 32.02 0.87 20.23
CA ALA A 172 31.70 1.35 18.88
C ALA A 172 32.95 1.57 17.99
N GLY A 173 34.15 1.55 18.57
CA GLY A 173 35.41 1.74 17.85
C GLY A 173 35.94 0.44 17.23
N ASP A 174 35.60 -0.69 17.84
CA ASP A 174 36.23 -1.99 17.64
C ASP A 174 35.78 -2.67 16.34
N PHE A 175 34.72 -2.14 15.70
CA PHE A 175 34.23 -2.65 14.44
C PHE A 175 33.62 -1.56 13.56
N SER A 176 33.52 -1.86 12.28
CA SER A 176 32.71 -1.14 11.30
C SER A 176 31.63 -2.06 10.74
N LEU A 177 30.40 -1.54 10.63
CA LEU A 177 29.23 -2.26 10.11
C LEU A 177 28.61 -1.47 8.95
N GLY A 178 28.31 -2.17 7.85
CA GLY A 178 27.54 -1.58 6.75
C GLY A 178 26.12 -1.17 7.20
N PRO A 179 25.62 0.01 6.81
CA PRO A 179 24.44 0.61 7.45
C PRO A 179 23.10 -0.01 7.03
N SER A 180 23.05 -0.62 5.85
CA SER A 180 21.81 -1.18 5.31
C SER A 180 22.10 -2.17 4.20
N VAL A 181 21.14 -3.06 3.98
CA VAL A 181 21.08 -3.87 2.77
C VAL A 181 19.81 -3.57 1.97
N THR A 182 19.90 -3.70 0.65
CA THR A 182 18.77 -3.50 -0.25
C THR A 182 18.38 -4.82 -0.88
N ILE A 183 17.14 -5.23 -0.65
CA ILE A 183 16.49 -6.34 -1.36
C ILE A 183 15.86 -5.76 -2.62
N PRO A 184 16.30 -6.15 -3.82
CA PRO A 184 15.79 -5.55 -5.06
C PRO A 184 14.30 -5.80 -5.28
N ALA A 185 13.63 -4.89 -5.99
CA ALA A 185 12.33 -5.17 -6.59
C ALA A 185 12.42 -6.39 -7.52
N GLY A 186 11.34 -7.15 -7.62
CA GLY A 186 11.28 -8.40 -8.38
C GLY A 186 11.86 -9.62 -7.65
N THR A 187 12.26 -9.45 -6.39
CA THR A 187 12.67 -10.58 -5.54
C THR A 187 11.46 -11.46 -5.27
N THR A 188 11.55 -12.74 -5.65
CA THR A 188 10.49 -13.74 -5.47
C THR A 188 10.72 -14.61 -4.24
N LEU A 189 9.68 -14.74 -3.41
CA LEU A 189 9.72 -15.47 -2.15
C LEU A 189 9.08 -16.88 -2.31
N PRO A 190 9.58 -17.90 -1.60
CA PRO A 190 10.65 -17.90 -0.59
C PRO A 190 12.05 -18.16 -1.17
N THR A 191 12.23 -18.07 -2.50
CA THR A 191 13.51 -18.40 -3.16
C THR A 191 14.60 -17.34 -2.99
N ASP A 192 14.30 -16.25 -2.29
CA ASP A 192 15.27 -15.22 -1.98
C ASP A 192 16.42 -15.77 -1.14
N GLY A 193 17.63 -15.33 -1.48
CA GLY A 193 18.85 -15.67 -0.76
C GLY A 193 19.08 -14.75 0.43
N SER A 194 20.27 -14.84 1.02
CA SER A 194 20.69 -13.89 2.04
C SER A 194 21.22 -12.60 1.42
N HIS A 195 20.80 -11.47 1.97
CA HIS A 195 21.29 -10.13 1.63
C HIS A 195 22.17 -9.62 2.75
N CYS A 196 23.43 -9.28 2.45
CA CYS A 196 24.44 -9.06 3.48
C CYS A 196 25.02 -7.65 3.51
N VAL A 197 25.37 -7.19 4.70
CA VAL A 197 26.32 -6.10 4.94
C VAL A 197 27.63 -6.65 5.48
N ALA A 198 28.74 -5.97 5.15
CA ALA A 198 30.04 -6.31 5.71
C ALA A 198 30.14 -5.84 7.16
N VAL A 199 30.81 -6.63 7.99
CA VAL A 199 31.26 -6.25 9.33
C VAL A 199 32.76 -6.51 9.42
N SER A 200 33.55 -5.55 9.90
CA SER A 200 35.02 -5.67 9.99
C SER A 200 35.48 -5.25 11.37
N GLY A 201 36.45 -5.96 11.95
CA GLY A 201 37.12 -5.53 13.16
C GLY A 201 38.04 -4.36 12.85
N THR A 202 38.15 -3.42 13.78
CA THR A 202 39.06 -2.28 13.70
C THR A 202 40.24 -2.58 14.61
N GLU A 203 41.44 -2.63 14.06
CA GLU A 203 42.64 -2.70 14.90
C GLU A 203 42.79 -1.43 15.73
N ASP A 204 43.09 -1.61 17.01
CA ASP A 204 43.50 -0.51 17.87
C ASP A 204 44.80 -0.80 18.63
N THR A 205 45.03 -0.13 19.75
CA THR A 205 46.28 -0.25 20.53
C THR A 205 46.09 -0.92 21.89
N PHE A 206 44.88 -1.35 22.20
CA PHE A 206 44.53 -2.07 23.42
C PHE A 206 44.56 -3.58 23.15
N LEU A 207 45.02 -4.33 24.16
CA LEU A 207 44.85 -5.77 24.18
C LEU A 207 43.62 -6.07 25.02
N GLU A 208 42.53 -6.41 24.35
CA GLU A 208 41.26 -6.76 24.98
C GLU A 208 41.13 -8.30 25.04
N GLY A 209 40.27 -8.79 25.94
CA GLY A 209 40.00 -10.23 26.05
C GLY A 209 38.70 -10.58 25.36
N ASP A 210 38.65 -11.72 24.68
CA ASP A 210 37.46 -12.30 24.05
C ASP A 210 36.22 -12.37 24.98
#